data_AF-A0A3L6S812-F1
#
_entry.id   AF-A0A3L6S812-F1
#
_cell.length_a   1.000
_cell.length_b   1.000
_cell.length_c   1.000
_cell.angle_alpha   90.00
_cell.angle_beta   90.00
_cell.angle_gamma   90.00
#
_symmetry.space_group_name_H-M   'P 1'
#
loop_
_entity.id
_entity.type
_entity.pdbx_description
1 polymer ?
#
loop_
_entity_poly.entity_id
_entity_poly.type
_entity_poly.pdbx_seq_one_letter_code
_entity_poly.pdbx_strand_id
1 'polypeptide(L)'
;MGDVATKEAFEWAIGNTDAIRASGEVSRFMDDMADFKRGRNKTDVATSVECYMKEHNVTGEVALAKIGSFVDDAWKTLNQALFEKRSPPLPVLQRATNFAMSIMIIFLDQRDGYTNSKELKETLESQFVEHIPL
;
A
#
# COMPACT_ATOMS: atom_id res chain seq x y z
N MET A 1 -17.23 -8.56 8.52
CA MET A 1 -16.84 -7.85 9.75
C MET A 1 -18.01 -7.75 10.73
N GLY A 2 -18.80 -8.82 10.93
CA GLY A 2 -20.09 -8.87 11.66
C GLY A 2 -20.39 -7.69 12.60
N ASP A 3 -20.20 -7.91 13.90
CA ASP A 3 -20.50 -6.89 14.93
C ASP A 3 -19.47 -5.75 15.01
N VAL A 4 -18.37 -5.85 14.26
CA VAL A 4 -17.28 -4.86 14.20
C VAL A 4 -17.63 -3.69 13.28
N ALA A 5 -18.51 -3.90 12.29
CA ALA A 5 -18.91 -2.90 11.31
C ALA A 5 -19.98 -1.94 11.87
N THR A 6 -19.64 -1.22 12.95
CA THR A 6 -20.52 -0.24 13.59
C THR A 6 -20.46 1.12 12.90
N LYS A 7 -21.41 2.01 13.22
CA LYS A 7 -21.41 3.39 12.72
C LYS A 7 -20.12 4.12 13.07
N GLU A 8 -19.63 3.95 14.29
CA GLU A 8 -18.40 4.57 14.80
C GLU A 8 -17.17 4.07 14.03
N ALA A 9 -17.14 2.79 13.65
CA ALA A 9 -16.07 2.23 12.82
C ALA A 9 -16.04 2.87 11.42
N PHE A 10 -17.21 3.10 10.82
CA PHE A 10 -17.31 3.80 9.54
C PHE A 10 -16.95 5.28 9.66
N GLU A 11 -17.45 5.99 10.68
CA GLU A 11 -17.10 7.39 10.95
C GLU A 11 -15.60 7.56 11.15
N TRP A 12 -14.96 6.63 11.87
CA TRP A 12 -13.51 6.59 12.00
C TRP A 12 -12.82 6.39 10.65
N ALA A 13 -13.28 5.42 9.84
CA ALA A 13 -12.65 5.12 8.57
C ALA A 13 -12.75 6.27 7.55
N ILE A 14 -13.91 6.93 7.45
CA ILE A 14 -14.12 8.07 6.55
C ILE A 14 -13.52 9.37 7.09
N GLY A 15 -13.22 9.43 8.39
CA GLY A 15 -12.61 10.58 9.05
C GLY A 15 -11.15 10.84 8.64
N ASN A 16 -10.59 10.04 7.73
CA ASN A 16 -9.21 10.13 7.23
C ASN A 16 -8.18 10.18 8.37
N THR A 17 -8.28 9.21 9.27
CA THR A 17 -7.33 9.07 10.38
C THR A 17 -5.92 8.79 9.86
N ASP A 18 -4.91 9.00 10.71
CA ASP A 18 -3.51 8.80 10.34
C ASP A 18 -3.25 7.37 9.81
N ALA A 19 -3.93 6.36 10.35
CA ALA A 19 -3.82 4.99 9.87
C ALA A 19 -4.40 4.80 8.45
N ILE A 20 -5.57 5.37 8.16
CA ILE A 20 -6.17 5.28 6.82
C ILE A 20 -5.34 6.04 5.80
N ARG A 21 -4.89 7.25 6.15
CA ARG A 21 -4.00 8.05 5.30
C ARG A 21 -2.70 7.31 5.01
N ALA A 22 -2.03 6.79 6.03
CA ALA A 22 -0.79 6.05 5.89
C ALA A 22 -0.96 4.76 5.06
N SER A 23 -2.06 4.02 5.26
CA SER A 23 -2.40 2.88 4.40
C SER A 23 -2.54 3.30 2.93
N GLY A 24 -3.20 4.44 2.66
CA GLY A 24 -3.30 5.01 1.32
C GLY A 24 -1.98 5.47 0.73
N GLU A 25 -1.10 6.08 1.53
CA GLU A 25 0.25 6.51 1.13
C GLU A 25 1.12 5.31 0.72
N VAL A 26 1.15 4.25 1.54
CA VAL A 26 1.83 2.99 1.16
C VAL A 26 1.27 2.47 -0.17
N SER A 27 -0.06 2.43 -0.28
CA SER A 27 -0.75 1.94 -1.48
C SER A 27 -0.38 2.71 -2.73
N ARG A 28 -0.51 4.04 -2.69
CA ARG A 28 -0.29 4.91 -3.84
C ARG A 28 1.18 4.96 -4.25
N PHE A 29 2.09 5.11 -3.29
CA PHE A 29 3.50 5.27 -3.61
C PHE A 29 4.13 3.98 -4.14
N MET A 30 3.76 2.81 -3.60
CA MET A 30 4.27 1.54 -4.14
C MET A 30 3.75 1.26 -5.56
N ASP A 31 2.48 1.55 -5.83
CA ASP A 31 1.85 1.48 -7.15
C ASP A 31 2.59 2.40 -8.15
N ASP A 32 2.74 3.67 -7.81
CA ASP A 32 3.43 4.67 -8.64
C ASP A 32 4.89 4.30 -8.94
N MET A 33 5.61 3.70 -7.96
CA MET A 33 6.98 3.23 -8.14
C MET A 33 7.07 2.07 -9.13
N ALA A 34 6.12 1.13 -9.05
CA ALA A 34 6.04 0.01 -9.99
C ALA A 34 5.69 0.49 -11.41
N ASP A 35 4.72 1.39 -11.53
CA ASP A 35 4.31 1.98 -12.81
C ASP A 35 5.44 2.77 -13.47
N PHE A 36 6.22 3.52 -12.68
CA PHE A 36 7.40 4.23 -13.19
C PHE A 36 8.41 3.27 -13.79
N LYS A 37 8.69 2.13 -13.13
CA LYS A 37 9.64 1.12 -13.61
C LYS A 37 9.14 0.38 -14.86
N ARG A 38 7.85 0.01 -14.89
CA ARG A 38 7.22 -0.69 -16.02
C ARG A 38 7.06 0.22 -17.24
N GLY A 39 6.94 1.52 -17.01
CA GLY A 39 6.49 2.49 -17.99
C GLY A 39 4.97 2.56 -17.99
N ARG A 40 4.44 3.63 -17.40
CA ARG A 40 3.00 3.93 -17.37
C ARG A 40 2.39 4.07 -18.76
N ASN A 41 1.07 3.95 -18.88
CA ASN A 41 0.43 4.26 -20.15
C ASN A 41 0.54 5.76 -20.45
N LYS A 42 0.68 6.11 -21.73
CA LYS A 42 0.83 7.52 -22.16
C LYS A 42 -0.40 8.38 -21.86
N THR A 43 -1.55 7.75 -21.63
CA THR A 43 -2.81 8.41 -21.26
C THR A 43 -2.94 8.64 -19.76
N ASP A 44 -2.12 7.99 -18.94
CA ASP A 44 -2.17 8.13 -17.50
C ASP A 44 -1.60 9.50 -17.09
N VAL A 45 -2.03 10.00 -15.93
CA VAL A 45 -1.42 11.18 -15.31
C VAL A 45 -0.01 10.83 -14.82
N ALA A 46 0.78 11.87 -14.49
CA ALA A 46 2.13 11.66 -14.00
C ALA A 46 2.13 10.97 -12.62
N THR A 47 3.03 10.02 -12.41
CA THR A 47 3.20 9.36 -11.10
C THR A 47 3.83 10.31 -10.08
N SER A 48 3.75 10.00 -8.79
CA SER A 48 4.47 10.74 -7.74
C SER A 48 5.98 10.78 -7.98
N VAL A 49 6.58 9.73 -8.55
CA VAL A 49 8.00 9.69 -8.94
C VAL A 49 8.29 10.72 -10.03
N GLU A 50 7.51 10.74 -11.12
CA GLU A 50 7.67 11.71 -12.21
C GLU A 50 7.41 13.14 -11.75
N CYS A 51 6.40 13.35 -10.91
CA CYS A 51 6.11 14.64 -10.30
C CYS A 51 7.31 15.14 -9.49
N TYR A 52 7.88 14.29 -8.62
CA TYR A 52 9.04 14.64 -7.80
C TYR A 52 10.28 14.94 -8.65
N MET A 53 10.55 14.14 -9.68
CA MET A 53 11.64 14.41 -10.64
C MET A 53 11.50 15.79 -11.26
N LYS A 54 10.29 16.14 -11.72
CA LYS A 54 10.02 17.41 -12.39
C LYS A 54 10.08 18.60 -11.44
N GLU A 55 9.51 18.47 -10.24
CA GLU A 55 9.47 19.54 -9.25
C GLU A 55 10.87 19.90 -8.72
N HIS A 56 11.70 18.89 -8.49
CA HIS A 56 13.03 19.07 -7.89
C HIS A 56 14.19 19.00 -8.90
N ASN A 57 13.90 18.77 -10.18
CA ASN A 57 14.88 18.59 -11.25
C ASN A 57 15.96 17.55 -10.91
N VAL A 58 15.52 16.37 -10.48
CA VAL A 58 16.37 15.25 -10.05
C VAL A 58 16.19 14.01 -10.94
N THR A 59 17.09 13.04 -10.81
CA THR A 59 16.99 11.76 -11.55
C THR A 59 15.89 10.86 -10.98
N GLY A 60 15.51 9.84 -11.74
CA GLY A 60 14.52 8.84 -11.30
C GLY A 60 14.97 8.08 -10.06
N GLU A 61 16.26 7.77 -9.92
CA GLU A 61 16.80 7.07 -8.76
C GLU A 61 16.67 7.89 -7.48
N VAL A 62 16.93 9.20 -7.56
CA VAL A 62 16.76 10.13 -6.43
C VAL A 62 15.28 10.25 -6.05
N ALA A 63 14.40 10.34 -7.03
CA ALA A 63 12.96 10.39 -6.80
C ALA A 63 12.43 9.08 -6.19
N LEU A 64 12.82 7.91 -6.72
CA LEU A 64 12.45 6.60 -6.18
C LEU A 64 12.91 6.43 -4.73
N ALA A 65 14.14 6.83 -4.41
CA ALA A 65 14.65 6.79 -3.04
C ALA A 65 13.82 7.69 -2.11
N LYS A 66 13.41 8.88 -2.58
CA LYS A 66 12.60 9.80 -1.78
C LYS A 66 11.17 9.28 -1.56
N ILE A 67 10.50 8.82 -2.63
CA ILE A 67 9.16 8.25 -2.54
C ILE A 67 9.17 6.98 -1.65
N GLY A 68 10.21 6.16 -1.76
CA GLY A 68 10.44 5.02 -0.85
C GLY A 68 10.51 5.44 0.62
N SER A 69 11.17 6.57 0.94
CA SER A 69 11.20 7.07 2.33
C SER A 69 9.83 7.48 2.85
N PHE A 70 8.92 7.94 1.98
CA PHE A 70 7.53 8.21 2.38
C PHE A 70 6.75 6.93 2.66
N VAL A 71 7.02 5.84 1.92
CA VAL A 71 6.47 4.51 2.24
C VAL A 71 6.94 4.05 3.62
N ASP A 72 8.23 4.22 3.94
CA ASP A 72 8.79 3.85 5.24
C ASP A 72 8.15 4.66 6.39
N ASP A 73 7.94 5.96 6.20
CA ASP A 73 7.31 6.83 7.20
C ASP A 73 5.81 6.53 7.38
N ALA A 74 5.10 6.19 6.30
CA ALA A 74 3.73 5.72 6.36
C ALA A 74 3.63 4.39 7.13
N TRP A 75 4.58 3.46 6.94
CA TRP A 75 4.65 2.23 7.73
C TRP A 75 4.87 2.47 9.23
N LYS A 76 5.75 3.42 9.60
CA LYS A 76 5.94 3.81 11.01
C LYS A 76 4.64 4.34 11.60
N THR A 77 3.90 5.15 10.85
CA THR A 77 2.60 5.70 11.25
C THR A 77 1.55 4.60 11.47
N LEU A 78 1.44 3.65 10.53
CA LEU A 78 0.56 2.48 10.68
C LEU A 78 0.91 1.64 11.91
N ASN A 79 2.20 1.39 12.12
CA ASN A 79 2.66 0.61 13.27
C ASN A 79 2.36 1.32 14.59
N GLN A 80 2.59 2.63 14.67
CA GLN A 80 2.26 3.41 15.86
C GLN A 80 0.76 3.35 16.18
N ALA A 81 -0.11 3.48 15.17
CA ALA A 81 -1.55 3.41 15.35
C ALA A 81 -2.01 2.09 16.02
N LEU A 82 -1.32 0.97 15.78
CA LEU A 82 -1.63 -0.33 16.41
C LEU A 82 -1.35 -0.36 17.92
N PHE A 83 -0.42 0.47 18.40
CA PHE A 83 -0.06 0.56 19.81
C PHE A 83 -0.82 1.66 20.57
N GLU A 84 -1.44 2.60 19.85
CA GLU A 84 -2.28 3.62 20.46
C GLU A 84 -3.58 3.00 20.98
N LYS A 85 -3.83 3.11 22.30
CA LYS A 85 -5.09 2.70 22.94
C LYS A 85 -6.21 3.67 22.55
N ARG A 86 -6.69 3.63 21.31
CA ARG A 86 -7.77 4.50 20.82
C ARG A 86 -8.75 3.77 19.92
N SER A 87 -9.97 4.33 19.86
CA SER A 87 -10.96 4.03 18.83
C SER A 87 -10.32 4.18 17.44
N PRO A 88 -10.48 3.18 16.56
CA PRO A 88 -11.54 2.20 16.49
C PRO A 88 -11.13 0.88 17.20
N PRO A 89 -12.03 -0.10 17.30
CA PRO A 89 -11.64 -1.45 17.70
C PRO A 89 -10.48 -1.98 16.85
N LEU A 90 -9.53 -2.70 17.48
CA LEU A 90 -8.36 -3.29 16.82
C LEU A 90 -8.68 -4.03 15.50
N PRO A 91 -9.78 -4.80 15.39
CA PRO A 91 -10.11 -5.47 14.13
C PRO A 91 -10.35 -4.51 12.95
N VAL A 92 -10.83 -3.28 13.19
CA VAL A 92 -11.02 -2.26 12.14
C VAL A 92 -9.65 -1.75 11.66
N LEU A 93 -8.78 -1.39 12.60
CA LEU A 93 -7.43 -0.93 12.29
C LEU A 93 -6.61 -2.00 11.56
N GLN A 94 -6.73 -3.26 11.99
CA GLN A 94 -6.07 -4.40 11.35
C GLN A 94 -6.47 -4.54 9.87
N ARG A 95 -7.68 -4.11 9.45
CA ARG A 95 -8.04 -4.12 8.02
C ARG A 95 -7.22 -3.13 7.21
N ALA A 96 -6.99 -1.93 7.73
CA ALA A 96 -6.15 -0.93 7.06
C ALA A 96 -4.69 -1.39 6.98
N THR A 97 -4.17 -2.00 8.04
CA THR A 97 -2.81 -2.57 8.06
C THR A 97 -2.71 -3.76 7.11
N ASN A 98 -3.66 -4.71 7.13
CA ASN A 98 -3.64 -5.87 6.25
C ASN A 98 -3.78 -5.48 4.78
N PHE A 99 -4.52 -4.42 4.48
CA PHE A 99 -4.57 -3.85 3.13
C PHE A 99 -3.18 -3.35 2.70
N ALA A 100 -2.51 -2.52 3.51
CA ALA A 100 -1.15 -2.05 3.22
C ALA A 100 -0.14 -3.22 3.06
N MET A 101 -0.27 -4.28 3.87
CA MET A 101 0.53 -5.50 3.72
C MET A 101 0.29 -6.19 2.37
N SER A 102 -0.96 -6.24 1.91
CA SER A 102 -1.29 -6.83 0.61
C SER A 102 -0.68 -6.03 -0.55
N ILE A 103 -0.66 -4.70 -0.46
CA ILE A 103 0.03 -3.82 -1.43
C ILE A 103 1.51 -4.15 -1.47
N MET A 104 2.16 -4.33 -0.31
CA MET A 104 3.57 -4.73 -0.30
C MET A 104 3.80 -6.03 -1.06
N ILE A 105 2.94 -7.03 -0.88
CA ILE A 105 3.04 -8.28 -1.63
C ILE A 105 2.83 -8.02 -3.13
N ILE A 106 1.90 -7.16 -3.52
CA ILE A 106 1.59 -6.94 -4.94
C ILE A 106 2.71 -6.18 -5.65
N PHE A 107 3.33 -5.19 -4.98
CA PHE A 107 4.27 -4.26 -5.59
C PHE A 107 5.73 -4.38 -5.11
N LEU A 108 6.06 -5.46 -4.38
CA LEU A 108 7.43 -5.73 -3.93
C LEU A 108 8.42 -5.67 -5.10
N ASP A 109 9.61 -5.13 -4.85
CA ASP A 109 10.67 -4.96 -5.87
C ASP A 109 10.23 -4.14 -7.10
N GLN A 110 9.24 -3.27 -6.91
CA GLN A 110 8.67 -2.39 -7.93
C GLN A 110 8.04 -3.20 -9.08
N ARG A 111 7.50 -4.39 -8.79
CA ARG A 111 6.69 -5.15 -9.74
C ARG A 111 5.26 -4.62 -9.79
N ASP A 112 4.54 -4.92 -10.86
CA ASP A 112 3.10 -4.63 -10.96
C ASP A 112 2.31 -5.94 -10.99
N GLY A 113 2.02 -6.48 -9.79
CA GLY A 113 1.28 -7.72 -9.64
C GLY A 113 -0.21 -7.62 -10.03
N TYR A 114 -0.78 -6.41 -10.15
CA TYR A 114 -2.15 -6.22 -10.60
C TYR A 114 -2.25 -6.40 -12.12
N THR A 115 -1.40 -5.71 -12.87
CA THR A 115 -1.40 -5.79 -14.34
C THR A 115 -0.72 -7.07 -14.82
N ASN A 116 0.36 -7.50 -14.16
CA ASN A 116 1.11 -8.71 -14.47
C ASN A 116 0.97 -9.77 -13.38
N SER A 117 -0.22 -10.36 -13.26
CA SER A 117 -0.55 -11.36 -12.25
C SER A 117 0.29 -12.65 -12.32
N LYS A 118 1.05 -12.88 -13.40
CA LYS A 118 1.99 -14.01 -13.51
C LYS A 118 2.99 -14.04 -12.36
N GLU A 119 3.39 -12.88 -11.86
CA GLU A 119 4.35 -12.77 -10.76
C GLU A 119 3.76 -13.18 -9.39
N LEU A 120 2.43 -13.25 -9.29
CA LEU A 120 1.73 -13.74 -8.09
C LEU A 120 1.28 -15.19 -8.23
N LYS A 121 1.48 -15.83 -9.39
CA LYS A 121 0.94 -17.15 -9.69
C LYS A 121 1.34 -18.20 -8.66
N GLU A 122 2.63 -18.33 -8.37
CA GLU A 122 3.14 -19.31 -7.40
C GLU A 122 2.58 -19.06 -5.99
N THR A 123 2.46 -17.79 -5.59
CA THR A 123 1.86 -17.42 -4.31
C THR A 123 0.38 -17.82 -4.27
N LEU A 124 -0.38 -17.59 -5.34
CA LEU A 124 -1.79 -17.95 -5.40
C LEU A 124 -1.99 -19.47 -5.43
N GLU A 125 -1.17 -20.21 -6.19
CA GLU A 125 -1.20 -21.67 -6.23
C GLU A 125 -0.91 -22.25 -4.83
N SER A 126 0.15 -21.79 -4.17
CA SER A 126 0.49 -22.21 -2.80
C SER A 126 -0.61 -21.93 -1.77
N GLN A 127 -1.33 -20.80 -1.89
CA GLN A 127 -2.34 -20.41 -0.89
C GLN A 127 -3.72 -21.04 -1.15
N PHE A 128 -4.08 -21.31 -2.41
CA PHE A 128 -5.45 -21.65 -2.78
C PHE A 128 -5.60 -22.97 -3.55
N VAL A 129 -4.51 -23.59 -3.99
CA VAL A 129 -4.53 -24.82 -4.79
C VAL A 129 -3.75 -25.94 -4.10
N GLU A 130 -2.54 -25.66 -3.65
CA GLU A 130 -1.66 -26.64 -3.03
C GLU A 130 -1.95 -26.75 -1.53
N HIS A 131 -2.40 -27.93 -1.11
CA HIS A 131 -2.56 -28.20 0.32
C HIS A 131 -1.20 -28.40 0.99
N ILE A 132 -1.07 -27.89 2.21
CA ILE A 132 0.07 -28.23 3.07
C ILE A 132 0.03 -29.74 3.32
N PRO A 133 1.11 -30.49 2.98
CA PRO A 133 1.17 -31.92 3.25
C PRO A 133 0.96 -32.21 4.74
N LEU A 134 0.11 -33.19 5.04
CA LEU A 134 -0.14 -33.68 6.39
C LEU A 134 0.91 -34.73 6.81
#